data_AF-A0A382HGH4-F1
#
_entry.id   AF-A0A382HGH4-F1
#
_cell.length_a   1.000
_cell.length_b   1.000
_cell.length_c   1.000
_cell.angle_alpha   90.00
_cell.angle_beta   90.00
_cell.angle_gamma   90.00
#
_symmetry.space_group_name_H-M   'P 1'
#
loop_
_entity.id
_entity.type
_entity.pdbx_description
1 polymer ?
#
loop_
_entity_poly.entity_id
_entity_poly.type
_entity_poly.pdbx_seq_one_letter_code
_entity_poly.pdbx_strand_id
1 'polypeptide(L)'
;MQTNLFPALKYSAVVAVMFFMNACLPDQNDDPGSSDSDTTTSENGAENGGTADFGTTKAGESTEIHTLKNKNGLIAKVATYGATLVELHIPDKAGSFVDVLNGFDDVSGYEGDDNQYFGCTTGRVC
;
A
#
# COMPACT_ATOMS: atom_id res chain seq x y z
N MET A 1 46.34 14.43 35.78
CA MET A 1 46.10 15.68 36.53
C MET A 1 46.05 16.80 35.50
N GLN A 2 44.84 17.17 35.02
CA GLN A 2 44.13 18.43 35.31
C GLN A 2 44.84 19.67 34.73
N THR A 3 44.23 20.63 34.00
CA THR A 3 42.85 21.01 33.64
C THR A 3 42.90 21.98 32.44
N ASN A 4 41.76 22.22 31.79
CA ASN A 4 41.19 23.53 31.39
C ASN A 4 40.49 23.43 30.02
N LEU A 5 39.16 23.47 29.90
CA LEU A 5 38.15 24.48 30.30
C LEU A 5 37.88 25.48 29.16
N PHE A 6 36.69 25.32 28.55
CA PHE A 6 36.08 26.16 27.50
C PHE A 6 36.14 27.67 27.78
N PRO A 7 36.07 28.52 26.74
CA PRO A 7 34.87 29.39 26.66
C PRO A 7 34.38 29.78 25.24
N ALA A 8 33.07 30.09 25.20
CA ALA A 8 32.37 31.17 24.47
C ALA A 8 32.50 31.26 22.93
N LEU A 9 31.46 31.00 22.14
CA LEU A 9 30.29 31.88 21.88
C LEU A 9 30.67 33.33 21.51
N LYS A 10 30.50 33.66 20.21
CA LYS A 10 30.15 34.97 19.58
C LYS A 10 30.99 35.22 18.33
N TYR A 11 30.39 35.11 17.13
CA TYR A 11 30.69 35.80 15.86
C TYR A 11 29.81 35.12 14.80
N SER A 12 28.48 35.28 14.85
CA SER A 12 27.77 36.44 14.30
C SER A 12 28.40 36.91 12.99
N ALA A 13 27.95 36.28 11.92
CA ALA A 13 27.45 36.91 10.70
C ALA A 13 28.37 37.86 9.92
N VAL A 14 28.20 37.73 8.61
CA VAL A 14 28.39 38.73 7.56
C VAL A 14 29.74 38.67 6.83
N VAL A 15 29.59 38.38 5.54
CA VAL A 15 30.47 38.64 4.39
C VAL A 15 31.57 37.64 4.09
N ALA A 16 31.24 36.67 3.23
CA ALA A 16 31.86 36.47 1.93
C ALA A 16 31.31 35.15 1.34
N VAL A 17 30.84 35.00 0.12
CA VAL A 17 30.77 35.83 -1.08
C VAL A 17 29.70 35.13 -1.94
N MET A 18 28.85 35.93 -2.59
CA MET A 18 27.88 35.46 -3.58
C MET A 18 28.56 34.76 -4.76
N PHE A 19 27.74 34.03 -5.53
CA PHE A 19 28.01 33.35 -6.82
C PHE A 19 28.52 31.92 -6.71
N PHE A 20 27.60 30.97 -6.84
CA PHE A 20 27.50 30.17 -8.07
C PHE A 20 26.12 29.49 -8.07
N MET A 21 25.13 30.15 -8.66
CA MET A 21 24.07 29.41 -9.34
C MET A 21 24.72 28.67 -10.50
N ASN A 22 24.46 27.37 -10.60
CA ASN A 22 23.89 26.69 -11.77
C ASN A 22 24.45 25.26 -11.94
N ALA A 23 23.54 24.35 -12.28
CA ALA A 23 23.73 22.97 -12.76
C ALA A 23 24.13 21.86 -11.76
N CYS A 24 23.13 21.08 -11.33
CA CYS A 24 23.29 19.63 -11.21
C CYS A 24 22.36 19.01 -12.26
N LEU A 25 22.94 18.49 -13.34
CA LEU A 25 22.26 17.69 -14.38
C LEU A 25 22.22 16.21 -13.93
N PRO A 26 21.28 15.40 -14.47
CA PRO A 26 21.04 14.01 -14.05
C PRO A 26 22.16 13.05 -14.50
N ASP A 27 22.41 12.03 -13.66
CA ASP A 27 23.25 10.88 -13.99
C ASP A 27 22.41 9.89 -14.83
N GLN A 28 22.75 9.73 -16.12
CA GLN A 28 22.30 8.61 -16.95
C GLN A 28 23.42 7.57 -16.95
N ASN A 29 23.21 6.47 -16.25
CA ASN A 29 23.96 5.24 -16.45
C ASN A 29 22.96 4.12 -16.74
N ASP A 30 22.83 3.81 -18.03
CA ASP A 30 22.20 2.60 -18.56
C ASP A 30 23.26 1.48 -18.63
N ASP A 31 23.08 0.38 -17.90
CA ASP A 31 23.61 -0.94 -18.29
C ASP A 31 22.65 -2.05 -17.76
N PRO A 32 22.31 -3.09 -18.56
CA PRO A 32 21.21 -4.00 -18.28
C PRO A 32 21.68 -5.29 -17.60
N GLY A 33 20.89 -5.74 -16.62
CA GLY A 33 20.96 -7.11 -16.12
C GLY A 33 21.24 -7.24 -14.62
N SER A 34 20.23 -6.94 -13.80
CA SER A 34 20.01 -7.65 -12.55
C SER A 34 18.52 -7.84 -12.34
N SER A 35 18.16 -9.06 -11.98
CA SER A 35 16.82 -9.51 -11.68
C SER A 35 16.42 -8.97 -10.32
N ASP A 36 15.89 -7.76 -10.27
CA ASP A 36 15.27 -7.23 -9.06
C ASP A 36 13.76 -7.23 -9.30
N SER A 37 13.14 -8.26 -8.72
CA SER A 37 11.75 -8.25 -8.32
C SER A 37 11.50 -6.99 -7.51
N ASP A 38 11.04 -5.93 -8.18
CA ASP A 38 10.36 -4.83 -7.55
C ASP A 38 9.03 -5.37 -7.02
N THR A 39 9.13 -6.03 -5.86
CA THR A 39 8.05 -6.01 -4.90
C THR A 39 7.84 -4.55 -4.55
N THR A 40 7.06 -3.88 -5.40
CA THR A 40 6.27 -2.73 -4.99
C THR A 40 5.34 -3.27 -3.92
N THR A 41 5.87 -3.31 -2.70
CA THR A 41 5.11 -3.32 -1.47
C THR A 41 4.21 -2.10 -1.55
N SER A 42 3.01 -2.30 -2.09
CA SER A 42 1.90 -1.36 -1.97
C SER A 42 1.44 -1.39 -0.52
N GLU A 43 2.25 -0.77 0.34
CA GLU A 43 1.78 -0.22 1.60
C GLU A 43 0.84 0.93 1.26
N ASN A 44 -0.42 0.62 0.93
CA ASN A 44 -1.48 1.61 0.93
C ASN A 44 -2.26 1.49 2.24
N GLY A 45 -1.86 2.34 3.18
CA GLY A 45 -2.57 2.58 4.43
C GLY A 45 -4.02 3.01 4.15
N ALA A 46 -4.97 2.21 4.60
CA ALA A 46 -6.38 2.61 4.69
C ALA A 46 -6.63 3.31 6.04
N GLU A 47 -6.08 4.51 6.16
CA GLU A 47 -6.52 5.50 7.15
C GLU A 47 -7.71 6.28 6.59
N ASN A 48 -8.89 5.65 6.71
CA ASN A 48 -10.19 5.95 6.08
C ASN A 48 -10.35 5.33 4.69
N GLY A 49 -11.44 4.58 4.51
CA GLY A 49 -11.69 3.68 3.38
C GLY A 49 -11.21 4.19 2.03
N GLY A 50 -10.18 3.52 1.51
CA GLY A 50 -9.58 3.79 0.21
C GLY A 50 -9.94 2.74 -0.83
N THR A 51 -9.59 3.05 -2.07
CA THR A 51 -9.67 2.14 -3.21
C THR A 51 -8.26 1.67 -3.57
N ALA A 52 -8.10 0.40 -3.90
CA ALA A 52 -6.84 -0.19 -4.38
C ALA A 52 -7.08 -1.00 -5.66
N ASP A 53 -6.05 -1.18 -6.49
CA ASP A 53 -6.14 -2.08 -7.65
C ASP A 53 -6.26 -3.55 -7.19
N PHE A 54 -7.10 -4.32 -7.88
CA PHE A 54 -7.32 -5.75 -7.63
C PHE A 54 -6.90 -6.64 -8.81
N GLY A 55 -6.38 -6.01 -9.87
CA GLY A 55 -5.94 -6.68 -11.08
C GLY A 55 -6.95 -6.55 -12.21
N THR A 56 -6.66 -7.26 -13.30
CA THR A 56 -7.42 -7.21 -14.55
C THR A 56 -8.04 -8.56 -14.84
N THR A 57 -9.31 -8.59 -15.24
CA THR A 57 -10.01 -9.83 -15.60
C THR A 57 -9.44 -10.44 -16.89
N LYS A 58 -9.76 -11.71 -17.17
CA LYS A 58 -9.48 -12.37 -18.45
C LYS A 58 -10.07 -11.63 -19.65
N ALA A 59 -11.13 -10.85 -19.44
CA ALA A 59 -11.76 -9.99 -20.44
C ALA A 59 -11.03 -8.64 -20.65
N GLY A 60 -10.01 -8.33 -19.85
CA GLY A 60 -9.26 -7.08 -19.93
C GLY A 60 -9.87 -5.92 -19.12
N GLU A 61 -10.81 -6.21 -18.20
CA GLU A 61 -11.46 -5.18 -17.39
C GLU A 61 -10.68 -4.95 -16.09
N SER A 62 -10.38 -3.69 -15.77
CA SER A 62 -9.72 -3.33 -14.50
C SER A 62 -10.69 -3.54 -13.34
N THR A 63 -10.18 -4.10 -12.24
CA THR A 63 -10.96 -4.33 -11.03
C THR A 63 -10.29 -3.68 -9.83
N GLU A 64 -11.10 -3.27 -8.86
CA GLU A 64 -10.65 -2.48 -7.71
C GLU A 64 -11.20 -3.09 -6.42
N ILE A 65 -10.49 -2.91 -5.32
CA ILE A 65 -10.97 -3.17 -3.96
C ILE A 65 -11.38 -1.87 -3.30
N HIS A 66 -12.60 -1.82 -2.77
CA HIS A 66 -13.05 -0.79 -1.85
C HIS A 66 -12.96 -1.29 -0.41
N THR A 67 -12.22 -0.55 0.42
CA THR A 67 -12.08 -0.86 1.85
C THR A 67 -13.10 -0.08 2.67
N LEU A 68 -13.97 -0.77 3.38
CA LEU A 68 -14.95 -0.21 4.30
C LEU A 68 -14.46 -0.41 5.73
N LYS A 69 -14.41 0.67 6.52
CA LYS A 69 -14.03 0.63 7.94
C LYS A 69 -15.10 1.25 8.80
N ASN A 70 -15.50 0.55 9.87
CA ASN A 70 -16.44 1.12 10.85
C ASN A 70 -15.71 1.77 12.04
N LYS A 71 -16.48 2.46 12.90
CA LYS A 71 -15.94 3.13 14.10
C LYS A 71 -15.32 2.16 15.13
N ASN A 72 -15.67 0.88 15.06
CA ASN A 72 -15.21 -0.16 15.97
C ASN A 72 -13.99 -0.92 15.42
N GLY A 73 -13.43 -0.48 14.28
CA GLY A 73 -12.23 -1.07 13.68
C GLY A 73 -12.48 -2.26 12.76
N LEU A 74 -13.72 -2.71 12.57
CA LEU A 74 -14.05 -3.76 11.59
C LEU A 74 -13.73 -3.25 10.19
N ILE A 75 -13.07 -4.11 9.39
CA ILE A 75 -12.71 -3.82 8.01
C ILE A 75 -13.38 -4.86 7.11
N ALA A 76 -14.07 -4.40 6.07
CA ALA A 76 -14.57 -5.24 4.99
C ALA A 76 -13.97 -4.73 3.67
N LYS A 77 -13.46 -5.64 2.85
CA LYS A 77 -12.96 -5.30 1.51
C LYS A 77 -13.87 -5.90 0.46
N VAL A 78 -14.32 -5.07 -0.48
CA VAL A 78 -15.26 -5.47 -1.53
C VAL A 78 -14.64 -5.18 -2.89
N ALA A 79 -14.55 -6.20 -3.74
CA ALA A 79 -14.11 -6.05 -5.10
C ALA A 79 -15.23 -5.52 -6.01
N THR A 80 -14.88 -4.69 -7.00
CA THR A 80 -15.80 -4.28 -8.05
C THR A 80 -16.24 -5.44 -8.94
N TYR A 81 -15.43 -6.51 -9.01
CA TYR A 81 -15.80 -7.78 -9.64
C TYR A 81 -16.94 -8.45 -8.87
N GLY A 82 -18.15 -8.43 -9.44
CA GLY A 82 -19.33 -9.10 -8.88
C GLY A 82 -19.78 -8.61 -7.50
N ALA A 83 -19.32 -7.43 -7.06
CA ALA A 83 -19.47 -6.95 -5.68
C ALA A 83 -19.02 -8.01 -4.65
N THR A 84 -17.90 -8.68 -4.91
CA THR A 84 -17.42 -9.81 -4.12
C THR A 84 -16.82 -9.32 -2.80
N LEU A 85 -17.24 -9.90 -1.69
CA LEU A 85 -16.63 -9.65 -0.39
C LEU A 85 -15.35 -10.50 -0.28
N VAL A 86 -14.19 -9.86 -0.39
CA VAL A 86 -12.90 -10.56 -0.48
C VAL A 86 -12.20 -10.73 0.86
N GLU A 87 -12.37 -9.78 1.79
CA GLU A 87 -11.84 -9.88 3.15
C GLU A 87 -12.84 -9.33 4.16
N LEU A 88 -12.89 -9.93 5.35
CA LEU A 88 -13.65 -9.45 6.50
C LEU A 88 -12.83 -9.62 7.77
N HIS A 89 -12.28 -8.51 8.27
CA HIS A 89 -11.45 -8.50 9.47
C HIS A 89 -12.30 -8.20 10.69
N ILE A 90 -12.38 -9.17 11.59
CA ILE A 90 -13.12 -9.06 12.86
C ILE A 90 -12.22 -9.41 14.05
N PRO A 91 -12.44 -8.80 15.23
CA PRO A 91 -11.64 -9.11 16.41
C PRO A 91 -11.98 -10.50 16.95
N ASP A 92 -10.95 -11.26 17.28
CA ASP A 92 -11.06 -12.50 18.03
C ASP A 92 -11.29 -12.24 19.53
N LYS A 93 -11.25 -13.31 20.34
CA LYS A 93 -11.43 -13.20 21.79
C LYS A 93 -10.32 -12.38 22.48
N ALA A 94 -9.12 -12.31 21.91
CA ALA A 94 -8.02 -11.50 22.41
C ALA A 94 -8.04 -10.06 21.89
N GLY A 95 -8.96 -9.73 20.98
CA GLY A 95 -9.07 -8.41 20.34
C GLY A 95 -8.19 -8.26 19.09
N SER A 96 -7.57 -9.35 18.62
CA SER A 96 -6.78 -9.37 17.40
C SER A 96 -7.69 -9.49 16.19
N PHE A 97 -7.54 -8.59 15.22
CA PHE A 97 -8.33 -8.64 13.98
C PHE A 97 -7.78 -9.72 13.05
N VAL A 98 -8.67 -10.57 12.56
CA VAL A 98 -8.34 -11.68 11.66
C VAL A 98 -9.32 -11.66 10.50
N ASP A 99 -8.83 -11.92 9.29
CA ASP A 99 -9.69 -12.20 8.15
C ASP A 99 -10.34 -13.57 8.32
N VAL A 100 -11.66 -13.60 8.21
CA VAL A 100 -12.47 -14.81 8.41
C VAL A 100 -13.05 -15.37 7.12
N LEU A 101 -12.69 -14.80 5.96
CA LEU A 101 -13.15 -15.29 4.67
C LEU A 101 -12.13 -16.21 4.01
N ASN A 102 -12.66 -17.16 3.25
CA ASN A 102 -11.91 -17.88 2.24
C ASN A 102 -11.99 -17.08 0.94
N GLY A 103 -10.86 -16.91 0.28
CA GLY A 103 -10.78 -16.12 -0.94
C GLY A 103 -9.42 -16.26 -1.61
N PHE A 104 -9.19 -15.39 -2.58
CA PHE A 104 -7.95 -15.30 -3.34
C PHE A 104 -7.37 -13.89 -3.21
N ASP A 105 -6.07 -13.77 -3.49
CA ASP A 105 -5.34 -12.50 -3.38
C ASP A 105 -5.62 -11.54 -4.57
N ASP A 106 -6.10 -12.06 -5.71
CA ASP A 106 -6.37 -11.29 -6.93
C ASP A 106 -7.60 -11.78 -7.70
N VAL A 107 -8.08 -10.96 -8.64
CA VAL A 107 -9.27 -11.26 -9.45
C VAL A 107 -9.16 -12.55 -10.29
N SER A 108 -7.96 -12.95 -10.68
CA SER A 108 -7.76 -14.15 -11.51
C SER A 108 -8.12 -15.43 -10.76
N GLY A 109 -7.91 -15.46 -9.43
CA GLY A 109 -8.36 -16.54 -8.57
C GLY A 109 -9.89 -16.66 -8.53
N TYR A 110 -10.60 -15.53 -8.52
CA TYR A 110 -12.07 -15.50 -8.58
C TYR A 110 -12.63 -15.89 -9.95
N GLU A 111 -11.86 -15.74 -11.04
CA GLU A 111 -12.20 -16.27 -12.38
C GLU A 111 -11.73 -17.71 -12.61
N GLY A 112 -11.08 -18.33 -11.61
CA GLY A 112 -10.53 -19.68 -11.67
C GLY A 112 -11.57 -20.77 -11.41
N ASP A 113 -11.29 -21.98 -11.89
CA ASP A 113 -12.17 -23.15 -11.71
C ASP A 113 -12.27 -23.61 -10.25
N ASP A 114 -11.30 -23.22 -9.41
CA ASP A 114 -11.26 -23.52 -7.97
C ASP A 114 -12.19 -22.61 -7.15
N ASN A 115 -12.76 -21.56 -7.75
CA ASN A 115 -13.65 -20.65 -7.04
C ASN A 115 -15.04 -21.26 -6.82
N GLN A 116 -15.35 -21.60 -5.56
CA GLN A 116 -16.65 -22.13 -5.15
C GLN A 116 -17.62 -21.01 -4.73
N TYR A 117 -17.71 -19.93 -5.51
CA TYR A 117 -18.57 -18.78 -5.22
C TYR A 117 -18.19 -18.02 -3.92
N PHE A 118 -16.90 -18.02 -3.57
CA PHE A 118 -16.42 -17.38 -2.35
C PHE A 118 -16.75 -15.89 -2.33
N GLY A 119 -17.42 -15.45 -1.25
CA GLY A 119 -17.75 -14.04 -1.03
C GLY A 119 -18.68 -13.41 -2.08
N CYS A 120 -19.22 -14.18 -3.03
CA CYS A 120 -19.92 -13.61 -4.17
C CYS A 120 -21.30 -13.05 -3.79
N THR A 121 -21.76 -12.07 -4.55
CA THR A 121 -23.15 -11.64 -4.50
C THR A 121 -23.96 -12.45 -5.52
N THR A 122 -24.73 -13.44 -5.05
CA THR A 122 -25.55 -14.28 -5.93
C THR A 122 -26.79 -13.55 -6.47
N GLY A 123 -27.07 -13.73 -7.75
CA GLY A 123 -28.29 -13.25 -8.42
C GLY A 123 -28.35 -13.71 -9.88
N ARG A 124 -29.49 -13.67 -10.58
CA ARG A 124 -30.85 -13.19 -10.22
C ARG A 124 -31.72 -14.22 -9.47
N VAL A 125 -31.31 -15.49 -9.41
CA VAL A 125 -31.99 -16.60 -8.71
C VAL A 125 -30.91 -17.50 -8.09
N CYS A 126 -31.18 -18.04 -6.90
CA CYS A 126 -30.31 -18.95 -6.15
C CYS A 126 -31.03 -20.25 -5.78
#